data_AF-A0A455UIB3-F1
#
_entry.id   AF-A0A455UIB3-F1
#
_cell.length_a   1.000
_cell.length_b   1.000
_cell.length_c   1.000
_cell.angle_alpha   90.00
_cell.angle_beta   90.00
_cell.angle_gamma   90.00
#
_symmetry.space_group_name_H-M   'P 1'
#
loop_
_entity.id
_entity.type
_entity.pdbx_description
1 polymer ?
#
loop_
_entity_poly.entity_id
_entity_poly.type
_entity_poly.pdbx_seq_one_letter_code
_entity_poly.pdbx_strand_id
1 'polypeptide(L)' 'MHPVMLLPDHADTSELRQALWRHRIGHRITDEADGQLLWIADPRQYEELKALVEQWRRVSP' A
#
# COMPACT_ATOMS: atom_id res chain seq x y z
N MET A 1 14.36 1.75 -0.27
CA MET A 1 12.93 1.38 -0.28
C MET A 1 12.82 -0.06 -0.72
N HIS A 2 11.85 -0.81 -0.20
CA HIS A 2 11.65 -2.22 -0.53
C HIS A 2 10.28 -2.40 -1.20
N PRO A 3 10.19 -3.17 -2.31
CA PRO A 3 8.92 -3.46 -2.94
C PRO A 3 8.10 -4.38 -2.02
N VAL A 4 6.82 -4.10 -1.87
CA VAL A 4 5.92 -4.89 -1.03
C VAL A 4 5.00 -5.73 -1.90
N MET A 5 4.17 -5.08 -2.72
CA MET A 5 3.22 -5.77 -3.59
C MET A 5 2.66 -4.85 -4.68
N LEU A 6 2.20 -5.48 -5.77
CA LEU A 6 1.36 -4.84 -6.77
C LEU A 6 -0.06 -4.70 -6.23
N LEU A 7 -0.57 -3.47 -6.27
CA LEU A 7 -1.97 -3.14 -6.04
C LEU A 7 -2.74 -3.33 -7.36
N PRO A 8 -4.04 -3.65 -7.28
CA PRO A 8 -4.85 -3.80 -8.48
C PRO A 8 -4.83 -2.52 -9.30
N ASP A 9 -4.72 -2.68 -10.62
CA ASP A 9 -4.79 -1.57 -11.54
C ASP A 9 -6.15 -0.85 -11.41
N HIS A 10 -6.13 0.49 -11.47
CA HIS A 10 -7.30 1.36 -11.29
C HIS A 10 -8.05 1.26 -9.93
N ALA A 11 -7.48 0.61 -8.90
CA ALA A 11 -8.10 0.63 -7.58
C ALA A 11 -7.97 2.01 -6.92
N ASP A 12 -9.03 2.48 -6.26
CA ASP A 12 -8.96 3.71 -5.46
C ASP A 12 -8.12 3.47 -4.21
N THR A 13 -6.86 3.90 -4.28
CA THR A 13 -5.88 3.79 -3.20
C THR A 13 -5.94 4.96 -2.23
N SER A 14 -6.93 5.86 -2.33
CA SER A 14 -7.04 7.04 -1.47
C SER A 14 -7.20 6.66 0.00
N GLU A 15 -8.08 5.71 0.31
CA GLU A 15 -8.26 5.19 1.68
C GLU A 15 -7.00 4.50 2.20
N LEU A 16 -6.34 3.69 1.36
CA LEU A 16 -5.08 3.02 1.71
C LEU A 16 -3.99 4.05 2.04
N ARG A 17 -3.82 5.08 1.21
CA ARG A 17 -2.85 6.16 1.47
C ARG A 17 -3.18 6.86 2.78
N GLN A 18 -4.44 7.17 3.04
CA GLN A 18 -4.85 7.81 4.28
C GLN A 18 -4.53 6.95 5.52
N ALA A 19 -4.79 5.65 5.44
CA ALA A 19 -4.46 4.70 6.50
C ALA A 19 -2.95 4.62 6.74
N LEU A 20 -2.14 4.47 5.68
CA LEU A 20 -0.67 4.44 5.79
C LEU A 20 -0.10 5.74 6.38
N TRP A 21 -0.65 6.90 6.00
CA TRP A 21 -0.30 8.20 6.57
C TRP A 21 -0.62 8.27 8.07
N ARG A 22 -1.81 7.81 8.46
CA ARG A 22 -2.25 7.80 9.88
C ARG A 22 -1.34 6.94 10.75
N HIS A 23 -0.84 5.83 10.20
CA HIS A 23 0.10 4.93 10.85
C HIS A 23 1.58 5.36 10.72
N ARG A 24 1.86 6.53 10.12
CA ARG A 24 3.23 7.05 9.90
C ARG A 24 4.13 6.07 9.13
N ILE A 25 3.54 5.27 8.25
CA ILE A 25 4.29 4.31 7.44
C ILE A 25 4.86 5.03 6.23
N GLY A 26 6.19 5.08 6.14
CA GLY A 26 6.87 5.65 4.99
C GLY A 26 6.66 4.76 3.76
N HIS A 27 5.86 5.21 2.81
CA HIS A 27 5.53 4.44 1.62
C HIS A 27 5.64 5.26 0.34
N ARG A 28 5.77 4.57 -0.79
CA ARG A 28 5.71 5.16 -2.12
C ARG A 28 4.87 4.26 -3.00
N ILE A 29 4.03 4.85 -3.85
CA ILE A 29 3.27 4.12 -4.87
C ILE A 29 3.81 4.59 -6.22
N THR A 30 4.17 3.65 -7.07
CA THR A 30 4.61 3.92 -8.45
C THR A 30 3.70 3.20 -9.43
N ASP A 31 3.42 3.84 -10.56
CA ASP A 31 2.67 3.20 -11.64
C ASP A 31 3.62 2.31 -12.45
N GLU A 32 3.24 1.04 -12.62
CA GLU A 32 3.91 0.00 -13.40
C GLU A 32 2.99 -0.45 -14.54
N ALA A 33 3.54 -1.20 -15.51
CA ALA A 33 2.78 -1.68 -16.66
C ALA A 33 1.56 -2.55 -16.29
N ASP A 34 1.63 -3.25 -15.16
CA ASP A 34 0.60 -4.21 -14.69
C ASP A 34 -0.20 -3.69 -13.48
N GLY A 35 -0.06 -2.40 -13.10
CA GLY A 35 -0.78 -1.79 -11.98
C GLY A 35 0.09 -0.87 -11.12
N GLN A 36 -0.27 -0.67 -9.85
CA GLN A 36 0.47 0.23 -8.96
C GLN A 36 1.34 -0.54 -7.97
N LEU A 37 2.67 -0.32 -7.97
CA LEU A 37 3.59 -0.97 -7.05
C LEU A 37 3.73 -0.18 -5.74
N LEU A 38 3.45 -0.84 -4.62
CA LEU A 38 3.61 -0.29 -3.28
C LEU A 38 5.00 -0.61 -2.74
N TRP A 39 5.70 0.44 -2.30
CA TRP A 39 7.03 0.39 -1.72
C TRP A 39 6.99 0.86 -0.26
N ILE A 40 7.84 0.26 0.57
CA ILE A 40 8.03 0.65 1.96
C ILE A 40 9.43 1.24 2.20
N ALA A 41 9.51 2.26 3.04
CA ALA A 41 10.76 2.90 3.41
C ALA A 41 11.53 2.04 4.42
N ASP A 42 10.84 1.56 5.46
CA ASP A 42 11.37 0.73 6.53
C ASP A 42 10.77 -0.69 6.46
N PRO A 43 11.57 -1.73 6.14
CA PRO A 43 11.06 -3.10 6.08
C PRO A 43 10.53 -3.62 7.44
N ARG A 44 10.83 -2.97 8.57
CA ARG A 44 10.26 -3.34 9.87
C ARG A 44 8.77 -3.06 9.97
N GLN A 45 8.26 -2.12 9.17
CA GLN A 45 6.84 -1.76 9.09
C GLN A 45 6.07 -2.64 8.08
N TYR A 46 6.72 -3.65 7.50
CA TYR A 46 6.15 -4.48 6.44
C TYR A 46 4.86 -5.17 6.87
N GLU A 47 4.85 -5.79 8.05
CA GLU A 47 3.66 -6.50 8.57
C GLU A 47 2.50 -5.54 8.85
N GLU A 48 2.79 -4.34 9.37
CA GLU A 48 1.76 -3.33 9.64
C GLU A 48 1.16 -2.78 8.34
N LEU A 49 2.01 -2.49 7.34
CA LEU A 49 1.57 -2.09 6.00
C LEU A 49 0.71 -3.19 5.37
N LYS A 50 1.14 -4.45 5.46
CA LYS A 50 0.40 -5.59 4.90
C LYS A 50 -0.98 -5.73 5.54
N ALA A 51 -1.08 -5.60 6.87
CA ALA A 51 -2.35 -5.64 7.58
C ALA A 51 -3.32 -4.54 7.10
N LEU A 52 -2.82 -3.32 6.88
CA LEU A 52 -3.62 -2.21 6.35
C LEU A 52 -4.09 -2.47 4.91
N VAL A 53 -3.23 -3.03 4.06
CA VAL A 53 -3.62 -3.41 2.70
C VAL A 53 -4.68 -4.51 2.71
N GLU A 54 -4.54 -5.52 3.56
CA GLU A 54 -5.54 -6.58 3.70
C GLU A 54 -6.89 -6.08 4.28
N GLN A 55 -6.85 -5.08 5.16
CA GLN A 55 -8.05 -4.43 5.66
C GLN A 55 -8.74 -3.63 4.55
N TRP A 56 -7.97 -2.83 3.80
CA TRP A 56 -8.47 -2.05 2.67
C TRP A 56 -9.12 -2.96 1.61
N ARG A 57 -8.47 -4.07 1.21
CA ARG A 57 -9.02 -5.04 0.25
C ARG A 57 -10.32 -5.70 0.69
N ARG A 58 -10.62 -5.71 1.98
CA ARG A 58 -11.88 -6.26 2.52
C ARG A 58 -13.03 -5.25 2.51
N VAL A 59 -12.72 -3.95 2.56
CA VAL A 59 -13.72 -2.89 2.60
C VAL A 59 -13.97 -2.24 1.23
N SER A 60 -13.03 -2.38 0.28
CA SER A 60 -13.24 -1.99 -1.11
C SER A 60 -14.09 -3.05 -1.85
N PRO A 61 -15.33 -2.72 -2.28
CA PRO A 61 -16.20 -3.63 -3.04
C PRO A 61 -15.81 -3.76 -4.51
#